data_AF-D5EU05-F1
#
_entry.id   AF-D5EU05-F1
#
_cell.length_a   1.000
_cell.length_b   1.000
_cell.length_c   1.000
_cell.angle_alpha   90.00
_cell.angle_beta   90.00
_cell.angle_gamma   90.00
#
_symmetry.space_group_name_H-M   'P 1'
#
loop_
_entity.id
_entity.type
_entity.pdbx_description
1 polymer ?
#
loop_
_entity_poly.entity_id
_entity_poly.type
_entity_poly.pdbx_seq_one_letter_code
_entity_poly.pdbx_strand_id
1 'polypeptide(L)'
;MYIILAAAIGVTAYSVWHGLRNRRKGSDVVNGVPAGRIGWLVAVGFVLIMVVTFALGSTKPILTNGTWLTDGFWLRAADMFIYTSIILIIGCFVSAIVSKFRS
;
A
#
# COMPACT_ATOMS: atom_id res chain seq x y z
N MET A 1 18.34 -13.30 4.75
CA MET A 1 17.51 -12.16 4.30
C MET A 1 16.06 -12.57 4.01
N TYR A 2 15.83 -13.61 3.20
CA TYR A 2 14.47 -14.02 2.79
C TYR A 2 13.52 -14.47 3.92
N ILE A 3 14.04 -15.13 4.97
CA ILE A 3 13.20 -15.57 6.11
C ILE A 3 12.62 -14.35 6.86
N ILE A 4 13.47 -13.35 7.12
CA ILE A 4 13.06 -12.13 7.83
C ILE A 4 12.08 -11.33 6.96
N LEU A 5 12.30 -11.28 5.64
CA LEU A 5 11.37 -10.67 4.69
C LEU A 5 10.00 -11.37 4.72
N ALA A 6 9.98 -12.71 4.64
CA ALA A 6 8.74 -13.48 4.68
C ALA A 6 7.99 -13.27 6.01
N ALA A 7 8.71 -13.24 7.14
CA ALA A 7 8.14 -12.94 8.44
C ALA A 7 7.55 -11.53 8.50
N ALA A 8 8.24 -10.51 7.98
CA ALA A 8 7.75 -9.15 7.94
C ALA A 8 6.46 -9.01 7.12
N ILE A 9 6.40 -9.66 5.94
CA ILE A 9 5.20 -9.68 5.09
C ILE A 9 4.05 -10.39 5.82
N GLY A 10 4.32 -11.53 6.44
CA GLY A 10 3.32 -12.31 7.19
C GLY A 10 2.73 -11.54 8.37
N VAL A 11 3.58 -10.90 9.18
CA VAL A 11 3.15 -10.08 10.32
C VAL A 11 2.33 -8.88 9.85
N THR A 12 2.74 -8.23 8.76
CA THR A 12 2.00 -7.10 8.19
C THR A 12 0.60 -7.53 7.74
N ALA A 13 0.50 -8.63 6.98
CA ALA A 13 -0.77 -9.17 6.52
C ALA A 13 -1.67 -9.58 7.70
N TYR A 14 -1.10 -10.26 8.70
CA TYR A 14 -1.84 -10.66 9.90
C TYR A 14 -2.35 -9.46 10.69
N SER A 15 -1.52 -8.43 10.89
CA SER A 15 -1.88 -7.21 11.62
C SER A 15 -3.06 -6.48 10.94
N VAL A 16 -2.99 -6.29 9.62
CA VAL A 16 -4.06 -5.66 8.84
C VAL A 16 -5.34 -6.49 8.92
N TRP A 17 -5.23 -7.80 8.71
CA TRP A 17 -6.39 -8.70 8.76
C TRP A 17 -7.04 -8.73 10.15
N HIS A 18 -6.24 -8.92 11.20
CA HIS A 18 -6.69 -8.96 12.59
C HIS A 18 -7.34 -7.63 12.99
N GLY A 19 -6.71 -6.50 12.64
CA GLY A 19 -7.24 -5.16 12.91
C GLY A 19 -8.57 -4.90 12.22
N LEU A 20 -8.69 -5.23 10.93
CA LEU A 20 -9.95 -5.05 10.18
C LEU A 20 -11.05 -6.04 10.62
N ARG A 21 -10.69 -7.27 10.98
CA ARG A 21 -11.64 -8.30 11.45
C ARG A 21 -12.20 -7.95 12.82
N ASN A 22 -11.35 -7.52 13.75
CA ASN A 22 -11.81 -7.16 15.10
C ASN A 22 -12.68 -5.90 15.12
N ARG A 23 -12.45 -4.94 14.20
CA ARG A 23 -13.31 -3.76 14.05
C ARG A 23 -14.76 -4.10 13.72
N ARG A 24 -15.05 -5.22 13.06
CA ARG A 24 -16.42 -5.65 12.73
C ARG A 24 -17.22 -6.16 13.93
N LYS A 25 -16.58 -6.45 15.08
CA LYS A 25 -17.26 -7.00 16.26
C LYS A 25 -17.93 -5.94 17.14
N GLY A 26 -17.49 -4.68 17.05
CA GLY A 26 -18.23 -3.52 17.56
C GLY A 26 -18.95 -2.84 16.40
N SER A 27 -20.14 -2.31 16.62
CA SER A 27 -20.98 -1.58 15.64
C SER A 27 -20.18 -1.02 14.45
N ASP A 28 -20.27 -1.67 13.29
CA ASP A 28 -19.52 -1.39 12.05
C ASP A 28 -19.81 0.02 11.47
N VAL A 29 -20.71 0.75 12.12
CA VAL A 29 -21.17 2.09 11.78
C VAL A 29 -20.76 3.03 12.91
N VAL A 30 -19.77 3.87 12.65
CA VAL A 30 -19.34 4.95 13.55
C VAL A 30 -19.92 6.24 12.98
N ASN A 31 -20.76 6.94 13.73
CA ASN A 31 -21.40 8.19 13.30
C ASN A 31 -22.18 8.07 11.97
N GLY A 32 -22.92 6.97 11.76
CA GLY A 32 -23.66 6.72 10.52
C GLY A 32 -22.82 6.26 9.33
N VAL A 33 -21.48 6.21 9.46
CA VAL A 33 -20.56 5.81 8.39
C VAL A 33 -20.09 4.37 8.59
N PRO A 34 -20.18 3.49 7.58
CA PRO A 34 -19.75 2.09 7.68
C PRO A 34 -18.21 1.97 7.64
N ALA A 35 -17.57 2.27 8.77
CA ALA A 35 -16.12 2.41 8.90
C ALA A 35 -15.37 1.11 8.54
N GLY A 36 -15.90 -0.08 8.85
CA GLY A 36 -15.22 -1.33 8.51
C GLY A 36 -15.27 -1.66 7.02
N ARG A 37 -16.30 -1.22 6.28
CA ARG A 37 -16.34 -1.33 4.81
C ARG A 37 -15.28 -0.44 4.18
N ILE A 38 -15.18 0.81 4.64
CA ILE A 38 -14.16 1.75 4.16
C ILE A 38 -12.75 1.21 4.44
N GLY A 39 -12.49 0.70 5.65
CA GLY A 39 -11.20 0.12 6.00
C GLY A 39 -10.78 -1.03 5.09
N TRP A 40 -11.71 -1.94 4.77
CA TRP A 40 -11.46 -3.02 3.81
C TRP A 40 -11.24 -2.50 2.39
N LEU A 41 -12.01 -1.52 1.95
CA LEU A 41 -11.87 -0.92 0.62
C LEU A 41 -10.52 -0.22 0.46
N VAL A 42 -10.05 0.48 1.49
CA VAL A 42 -8.72 1.11 1.52
C VAL A 42 -7.61 0.06 1.49
N ALA A 43 -7.72 -1.00 2.29
CA ALA A 43 -6.71 -2.06 2.32
C ALA A 43 -6.61 -2.78 0.97
N VAL A 44 -7.74 -3.14 0.36
CA VAL A 44 -7.77 -3.78 -0.97
C VAL A 44 -7.27 -2.80 -2.04
N GLY A 45 -7.72 -1.54 -2.00
CA GLY A 45 -7.27 -0.49 -2.93
C GLY A 45 -5.76 -0.25 -2.88
N PHE A 46 -5.18 -0.24 -1.68
CA PHE A 46 -3.73 -0.12 -1.50
C PHE A 46 -2.97 -1.28 -2.16
N VAL A 47 -3.41 -2.53 -1.91
CA VAL A 47 -2.81 -3.72 -2.53
C VAL A 47 -2.96 -3.70 -4.05
N LEU A 48 -4.10 -3.25 -4.57
CA LEU A 48 -4.33 -3.12 -6.01
C LEU A 48 -3.38 -2.10 -6.65
N ILE A 49 -3.21 -0.92 -6.07
CA ILE A 49 -2.27 0.10 -6.57
C ILE A 49 -0.84 -0.44 -6.55
N MET A 50 -0.47 -1.12 -5.47
CA MET A 50 0.81 -1.82 -5.34
C MET A 50 1.02 -2.83 -6.48
N VAL A 51 0.04 -3.69 -6.79
CA VAL A 51 0.15 -4.65 -7.91
C VAL A 51 0.28 -3.95 -9.26
N VAL A 52 -0.51 -2.90 -9.50
CA VAL A 52 -0.46 -2.13 -10.76
C VAL A 52 0.89 -1.45 -10.94
N THR A 53 1.38 -0.77 -9.90
CA THR A 53 2.69 -0.08 -9.95
C THR A 53 3.86 -1.04 -10.06
N PHE A 54 3.76 -2.26 -9.51
CA PHE A 54 4.74 -3.31 -9.74
C PHE A 54 4.79 -3.77 -11.19
N ALA A 55 3.63 -3.95 -11.82
CA ALA A 55 3.54 -4.32 -13.23
C ALA A 55 4.12 -3.23 -14.16
N LEU A 56 4.02 -1.96 -13.76
CA LEU A 56 4.56 -0.81 -14.47
C LEU A 56 6.04 -0.49 -14.12
N GLY A 57 6.60 -1.15 -13.10
CA GLY A 57 7.96 -0.91 -12.63
C GLY A 57 9.02 -1.30 -13.67
N SER A 58 10.10 -0.53 -13.71
CA SER A 58 11.23 -0.78 -14.61
C SER A 58 12.12 -1.92 -14.11
N THR A 59 12.79 -2.60 -15.05
CA THR A 59 13.84 -3.59 -14.77
C THR A 59 15.21 -3.12 -15.26
N LYS A 60 15.38 -1.81 -15.47
CA LYS A 60 16.65 -1.26 -15.90
C LYS A 60 17.69 -1.43 -14.78
N PRO A 61 18.86 -2.03 -15.06
CA PRO A 61 19.91 -2.19 -14.06
C PRO A 61 20.34 -0.86 -13.47
N ILE A 62 20.55 -0.83 -12.16
CA ILE A 62 20.95 0.38 -11.44
C ILE A 62 22.30 0.11 -10.77
N LEU A 63 23.25 1.02 -10.96
CA LEU A 63 24.56 0.95 -10.30
C LEU A 63 24.41 1.44 -8.86
N THR A 64 24.61 0.56 -7.89
CA THR A 64 24.56 0.90 -6.45
C THR A 64 25.89 0.54 -5.80
N ASN A 65 26.59 1.54 -5.24
CA ASN A 65 27.89 1.36 -4.56
C ASN A 65 28.94 0.58 -5.39
N GLY A 66 28.99 0.83 -6.71
CA GLY A 66 29.93 0.16 -7.63
C GLY A 66 29.51 -1.25 -8.05
N THR A 67 28.41 -1.78 -7.54
CA THR A 67 27.84 -3.08 -7.93
C THR A 67 26.56 -2.88 -8.75
N TRP A 68 26.37 -3.68 -9.80
CA TRP A 68 25.15 -3.63 -10.60
C TRP A 68 24.03 -4.41 -9.91
N LEU A 69 22.94 -3.72 -9.56
CA LEU A 69 21.70 -4.37 -9.18
C LEU A 69 20.97 -4.77 -10.46
N THR A 70 20.99 -6.06 -10.79
CA THR A 70 20.40 -6.63 -12.01
C THR A 70 19.15 -7.47 -11.74
N ASP A 71 18.80 -7.69 -10.47
CA ASP A 71 17.64 -8.50 -10.11
C ASP A 71 16.34 -7.75 -10.44
N GLY A 72 15.72 -8.16 -11.53
CA GLY A 72 14.50 -7.54 -12.06
C GLY A 72 13.34 -7.53 -11.06
N PHE A 73 13.26 -8.49 -10.15
CA PHE A 73 12.21 -8.50 -9.12
C PHE A 73 12.40 -7.34 -8.14
N TRP A 74 13.63 -7.18 -7.62
CA TRP A 74 13.94 -6.10 -6.67
C TRP A 74 13.93 -4.72 -7.31
N LEU A 75 14.33 -4.62 -8.57
CA LEU A 75 14.22 -3.38 -9.35
C LEU A 75 12.77 -2.93 -9.51
N ARG A 76 11.87 -3.86 -9.90
CA ARG A 76 10.43 -3.56 -9.97
C ARG A 76 9.84 -3.23 -8.60
N ALA A 77 10.25 -3.95 -7.56
CA ALA A 77 9.78 -3.70 -6.20
C ALA A 77 10.17 -2.30 -5.72
N ALA A 78 11.39 -1.81 -6.03
CA ALA A 78 11.79 -0.45 -5.70
C ALA A 78 10.92 0.59 -6.42
N ASP A 79 10.76 0.46 -7.74
CA ASP A 79 9.93 1.37 -8.53
C ASP A 79 8.45 1.38 -8.11
N MET A 80 7.91 0.21 -7.77
CA MET A 80 6.56 0.03 -7.26
C MET A 80 6.29 0.91 -6.04
N PHE A 81 7.20 0.94 -5.06
CA PHE A 81 7.07 1.78 -3.87
C PHE A 81 7.16 3.28 -4.21
N ILE A 82 8.06 3.65 -5.13
CA ILE A 82 8.20 5.05 -5.59
C ILE A 82 6.87 5.51 -6.21
N TYR A 83 6.35 4.79 -7.21
CA TYR A 83 5.10 5.17 -7.88
C TYR A 83 3.89 5.13 -6.95
N THR A 84 3.78 4.10 -6.10
CA THR A 84 2.68 4.03 -5.12
C THR A 84 2.71 5.22 -4.18
N SER A 85 3.89 5.60 -3.66
CA SER A 85 3.99 6.75 -2.75
C SER A 85 3.53 8.06 -3.41
N ILE A 86 3.93 8.31 -4.66
CA ILE A 86 3.52 9.49 -5.43
C ILE A 86 2.00 9.50 -5.63
N ILE A 87 1.42 8.37 -6.04
CA ILE A 87 -0.04 8.24 -6.26
C ILE A 87 -0.80 8.51 -4.95
N LEU A 88 -0.35 7.94 -3.84
CA LEU A 88 -0.98 8.14 -2.53
C LEU A 88 -0.85 9.58 -2.02
N ILE A 89 0.30 10.23 -2.25
CA ILE A 89 0.50 11.64 -1.90
C ILE A 89 -0.44 12.53 -2.72
N ILE A 90 -0.53 12.32 -4.04
CA ILE A 90 -1.47 13.05 -4.90
C ILE A 90 -2.91 12.81 -4.43
N GLY A 91 -3.29 11.55 -4.17
CA GLY A 91 -4.60 11.19 -3.65
C GLY A 91 -4.93 11.90 -2.33
N CYS A 92 -3.95 12.02 -1.43
CA CYS A 92 -4.08 12.78 -0.19
C CYS A 92 -4.38 14.26 -0.46
N PHE A 93 -3.57 14.94 -1.29
CA PHE A 93 -3.80 16.34 -1.65
C PHE A 93 -5.16 16.57 -2.30
N VAL A 94 -5.55 15.73 -3.26
CA VAL A 94 -6.86 15.80 -3.92
C VAL A 94 -7.97 15.62 -2.88
N SER A 95 -7.86 14.63 -2.00
CA SER A 95 -8.86 14.39 -0.95
C SER A 95 -8.98 15.58 0.02
N ALA A 96 -7.87 16.20 0.39
CA ALA A 96 -7.85 17.37 1.26
C ALA A 96 -8.54 18.57 0.59
N ILE A 97 -8.23 18.83 -0.68
CA ILE A 97 -8.87 19.90 -1.47
C ILE A 97 -10.38 19.64 -1.58
N VAL A 98 -10.79 18.44 -1.94
CA VAL A 98 -12.22 18.07 -2.07
C VAL A 98 -12.94 18.20 -0.72
N SER A 99 -12.29 17.81 0.38
CA SER A 99 -12.89 17.94 1.72
C SER A 99 -13.13 19.39 2.10
N LYS A 100 -12.25 20.32 1.70
CA LYS A 100 -12.41 21.76 1.93
C LYS A 100 -13.60 22.36 1.15
N PHE A 101 -13.89 21.86 -0.05
CA PHE A 101 -15.06 22.31 -0.83
C PHE A 101 -16.39 21.71 -0.35
N ARG A 102 -16.35 20.65 0.47
CA ARG A 102 -17.53 19.96 0.99
C ARG A 102 -17.89 20.38 2.43
N SER A 103 -17.01 21.14 3.08
CA SER A 103 -17.22 21.74 4.41
C SER A 103 -17.81 23.14 4.29
#